data_AF-A0A5S3VD75-F1
#
_entry.id   AF-A0A5S3VD75-F1
#
_cell.length_a   1.000
_cell.length_b   1.000
_cell.length_c   1.000
_cell.angle_alpha   90.00
_cell.angle_beta   90.00
_cell.angle_gamma   90.00
#
_symmetry.space_group_name_H-M   'P 1'
#
loop_
_entity.id
_entity.type
_entity.pdbx_description
1 polymer ?
#
loop_
_entity_poly.entity_id
_entity_poly.type
_entity_poly.pdbx_seq_one_letter_code
_entity_poly.pdbx_strand_id
1 'polypeptide(L)'
;MKSRRFGQEFTYNKTTIQSRLFLLVLLTTLAHWFLMILGMTAKLDNKHRQYQANSLKAGNILSLQFIGQRVEVDRGERLYMRSCLNAIMPLQNVGVEYDY
;
A
#
# COMPACT_ATOMS: atom_id res chain seq x y z
N MET A 1 -25.48 -13.65 -6.70
CA MET A 1 -24.92 -12.30 -6.97
C MET A 1 -24.68 -11.59 -5.64
N LYS A 2 -23.41 -11.24 -5.36
CA LYS A 2 -22.91 -10.73 -4.07
C LYS A 2 -23.41 -9.28 -3.85
N SER A 3 -23.74 -8.93 -2.61
CA SER A 3 -24.55 -7.76 -2.20
C SER A 3 -24.21 -6.41 -2.85
N ARG A 4 -25.24 -5.60 -3.13
CA ARG A 4 -25.19 -4.20 -3.64
C ARG A 4 -24.24 -3.25 -2.88
N ARG A 5 -23.85 -3.59 -1.65
CA ARG A 5 -22.95 -2.78 -0.81
C ARG A 5 -21.46 -2.93 -1.15
N PHE A 6 -21.07 -4.02 -1.80
CA PHE A 6 -19.67 -4.34 -2.08
C PHE A 6 -19.39 -4.58 -3.56
N GLY A 7 -20.42 -4.52 -4.40
CA GLY A 7 -20.29 -4.44 -5.85
C GLY A 7 -19.96 -3.00 -6.23
N GLN A 8 -19.01 -2.85 -7.13
CA GLN A 8 -18.49 -1.62 -7.70
C GLN A 8 -19.58 -0.86 -8.49
N GLU A 9 -20.62 -0.41 -7.78
CA GLU A 9 -21.73 0.34 -8.34
C GLU A 9 -21.28 1.79 -8.57
N PHE A 10 -20.80 2.08 -9.77
CA PHE A 10 -20.54 3.43 -10.25
C PHE A 10 -21.80 4.33 -10.19
N THR A 11 -22.98 3.71 -10.15
CA THR A 11 -24.28 4.34 -9.93
C THR A 11 -24.41 5.06 -8.59
N TYR A 12 -23.75 4.59 -7.52
CA TYR A 12 -23.85 5.21 -6.19
C TYR A 12 -22.90 6.40 -5.99
N ASN A 13 -21.81 6.46 -6.76
CA ASN A 13 -20.78 7.49 -6.62
C ASN A 13 -21.17 8.85 -7.24
N LYS A 14 -22.34 8.97 -7.88
CA LYS A 14 -22.82 10.19 -8.60
C LYS A 14 -21.81 10.79 -9.60
N THR A 15 -20.70 10.10 -9.89
CA THR A 15 -19.72 10.48 -10.89
C THR A 15 -20.14 9.90 -12.23
N THR A 16 -20.90 10.70 -12.98
CA THR A 16 -21.45 10.37 -14.30
C THR A 16 -20.42 10.38 -15.43
N ILE A 17 -19.17 10.76 -15.14
CA ILE A 17 -18.10 10.94 -16.13
C ILE A 17 -17.07 9.83 -15.96
N GLN A 18 -17.19 8.80 -16.79
CA GLN A 18 -16.32 7.61 -16.79
C GLN A 18 -14.84 7.96 -16.92
N SER A 19 -14.49 8.99 -17.69
CA SER A 19 -13.10 9.44 -17.86
C SER A 19 -12.49 9.98 -16.56
N ARG A 20 -13.26 10.73 -15.75
CA ARG A 20 -12.80 11.23 -14.45
C ARG A 20 -12.58 10.09 -13.47
N LEU A 21 -13.47 9.11 -13.47
CA LEU A 21 -13.33 7.94 -12.60
C LEU A 21 -12.13 7.08 -13.00
N PHE A 22 -11.91 6.88 -14.30
CA PHE A 22 -10.70 6.21 -14.80
C PHE A 22 -9.42 6.89 -14.33
N LEU A 23 -9.35 8.22 -14.42
CA LEU A 23 -8.21 8.99 -13.94
C LEU A 23 -8.00 8.89 -12.43
N LEU A 24 -9.08 8.94 -11.64
CA LEU A 24 -9.01 8.78 -10.19
C LEU A 24 -8.52 7.38 -9.81
N VAL A 25 -9.05 6.33 -10.46
CA VAL A 25 -8.59 4.96 -10.23
C VAL A 25 -7.12 4.82 -10.59
N LEU A 26 -6.70 5.29 -11.77
CA LEU A 26 -5.29 5.26 -12.17
C LEU A 26 -4.37 6.00 -11.20
N LEU A 27 -4.76 7.19 -10.75
CA LEU A 27 -3.95 7.99 -9.84
C LEU A 27 -3.86 7.34 -8.45
N THR A 28 -4.98 6.79 -7.96
CA THR A 28 -5.01 6.08 -6.67
C THR A 28 -4.21 4.79 -6.72
N THR A 29 -4.23 4.03 -7.82
CA THR A 29 -3.43 2.80 -7.95
C THR A 29 -1.94 3.10 -8.04
N LEU A 30 -1.54 4.17 -8.75
CA LEU A 30 -0.15 4.64 -8.77
C LEU A 30 0.33 5.07 -7.39
N ALA A 31 -0.45 5.92 -6.69
CA ALA A 31 -0.11 6.35 -5.34
C ALA A 31 -0.02 5.16 -4.37
N HIS A 32 -0.94 4.20 -4.48
CA HIS A 32 -0.90 2.97 -3.69
C HIS A 32 0.38 2.16 -3.93
N TRP A 33 0.81 2.03 -5.18
CA TRP A 33 2.07 1.38 -5.54
C TRP A 33 3.29 2.07 -4.90
N PHE A 34 3.36 3.39 -4.94
CA PHE A 34 4.43 4.14 -4.28
C PHE A 34 4.45 3.90 -2.76
N LEU A 35 3.28 3.93 -2.12
CA LEU A 35 3.16 3.68 -0.68
C LEU A 35 3.54 2.24 -0.31
N MET A 36 3.23 1.25 -1.15
CA MET A 36 3.67 -0.14 -0.97
C MET A 36 5.20 -0.26 -1.01
N ILE A 37 5.87 0.43 -1.94
CA ILE A 37 7.34 0.46 -2.00
C ILE A 37 7.92 1.07 -0.72
N LEU A 38 7.39 2.22 -0.27
CA LEU A 38 7.84 2.88 0.97
C LEU A 38 7.57 2.03 2.23
N GLY A 39 6.45 1.32 2.27
CA GLY A 39 6.17 0.38 3.35
C GLY A 39 7.17 -0.79 3.36
N MET A 40 7.54 -1.27 2.17
CA MET A 40 8.48 -2.38 2.03
C MET A 40 9.91 -2.01 2.40
N THR A 41 10.36 -0.80 2.03
CA THR A 41 11.67 -0.31 2.47
C THR A 41 11.75 -0.21 3.98
N ALA A 42 10.73 0.37 4.63
CA ALA A 42 10.66 0.46 6.08
C ALA A 42 10.56 -0.93 6.74
N LYS A 43 9.98 -1.91 6.05
CA LYS A 43 9.94 -3.30 6.51
C LYS A 43 11.32 -3.93 6.48
N LEU A 44 12.04 -3.82 5.36
CA LEU A 44 13.41 -4.32 5.19
C LEU A 44 14.40 -3.67 6.18
N ASP A 45 14.25 -2.38 6.43
CA ASP A 45 15.05 -1.64 7.41
C ASP A 45 14.63 -1.93 8.87
N ASN A 46 13.66 -2.83 9.11
CA ASN A 46 13.07 -3.16 10.42
C ASN A 46 12.41 -2.00 11.18
N LYS A 47 12.29 -0.83 10.55
CA LYS A 47 11.67 0.39 11.11
C LYS A 47 10.15 0.31 11.18
N HIS A 48 9.53 -0.60 10.43
CA HIS A 48 8.08 -0.83 10.47
C HIS A 48 7.50 -1.07 11.87
N ARG A 49 8.32 -1.58 12.82
CA ARG A 49 7.92 -1.90 14.19
C ARG A 49 7.51 -0.66 15.00
N GLN A 50 8.04 0.52 14.70
CA GLN A 50 7.68 1.76 15.40
C GLN A 50 6.29 2.27 15.05
N TYR A 51 5.74 1.82 13.91
CA TYR A 51 4.41 2.20 13.44
C TYR A 51 3.33 1.19 13.86
N GLN A 52 3.71 0.10 14.53
CA GLN A 52 2.76 -0.89 15.05
C GLN A 52 2.25 -0.44 16.42
N ALA A 53 0.92 -0.36 16.56
CA ALA A 53 0.28 -0.01 17.83
C ALA A 53 0.22 -1.18 18.84
N ASN A 54 0.61 -2.38 18.42
CA ASN A 54 0.44 -3.59 19.23
C ASN A 54 1.73 -3.95 19.98
N SER A 55 1.61 -4.22 21.29
CA SER A 55 2.70 -4.69 22.15
C SER A 55 3.27 -6.06 21.73
N LEU A 56 2.48 -6.86 21.01
CA LEU A 56 2.90 -8.13 20.42
C LEU A 56 3.59 -7.88 19.07
N LYS A 57 4.93 -7.80 19.10
CA LYS A 57 5.81 -7.58 17.94
C LYS A 57 5.97 -8.81 17.01
N ALA A 58 5.19 -9.86 17.24
CA ALA A 58 5.38 -11.18 16.61
C ALA A 58 4.80 -11.29 15.19
N GLY A 59 3.93 -10.36 14.77
CA GLY A 59 3.21 -10.44 13.49
C GLY A 59 3.19 -9.15 12.70
N ASN A 60 3.19 -9.26 11.37
CA ASN A 60 2.93 -8.13 10.49
C ASN A 60 1.42 -7.88 10.38
N ILE A 61 0.87 -7.10 11.31
CA ILE A 61 -0.57 -6.83 11.40
C ILE A 61 -0.97 -5.67 10.46
N LEU A 62 -0.02 -4.79 10.14
CA LEU A 62 -0.27 -3.58 9.38
C LEU A 62 0.00 -3.79 7.90
N SER A 63 -0.95 -3.34 7.09
CA SER A 63 -0.80 -3.35 5.64
C SER A 63 0.35 -2.46 5.20
N LEU A 64 1.05 -2.86 4.14
CA LEU A 64 2.29 -2.22 3.70
C LEU A 64 2.06 -0.77 3.26
N GLN A 65 0.96 -0.49 2.55
CA GLN A 65 0.57 0.87 2.16
C GLN A 65 0.39 1.80 3.36
N PHE A 66 -0.10 1.28 4.50
CA PHE A 66 -0.31 2.09 5.70
C PHE A 66 1.02 2.38 6.40
N ILE A 67 1.95 1.41 6.41
CA ILE A 67 3.32 1.65 6.87
C ILE A 67 3.96 2.75 6.01
N GLY A 68 3.83 2.67 4.68
CA GLY A 68 4.34 3.69 3.76
C GLY A 68 3.77 5.09 4.02
N GLN A 69 2.47 5.21 4.32
CA GLN A 69 1.86 6.49 4.70
C GLN A 69 2.43 7.05 6.01
N ARG A 70 2.69 6.19 7.00
CA ARG A 70 3.28 6.61 8.27
C ARG A 70 4.71 7.11 8.10
N VAL A 71 5.48 6.44 7.23
CA VAL A 71 6.86 6.83 6.90
C VAL A 71 6.90 8.17 6.16
N GLU A 72 5.93 8.44 5.29
CA GLU A 72 5.85 9.74 4.59
C GLU A 72 5.61 10.92 5.54
N VAL A 73 4.73 10.73 6.53
CA VAL A 73 4.45 11.75 7.55
C VAL A 73 5.62 11.92 8.54
N ASP A 74 6.39 10.86 8.76
CA ASP A 74 7.51 10.86 9.71
C ASP A 74 8.76 11.54 9.12
N ARG A 75 8.95 12.81 9.49
CA ARG A 75 10.10 13.63 9.05
C ARG A 75 11.46 13.14 9.57
N GLY A 76 11.48 12.19 10.49
CA GLY A 76 12.72 11.61 11.04
C GLY A 76 13.35 10.53 10.16
N GLU A 77 12.59 9.91 9.26
CA GLU A 77 13.03 8.74 8.52
C GLU A 77 13.58 9.08 7.14
N ARG A 78 14.91 8.97 6.98
CA ARG A 78 15.57 9.11 5.68
C ARG A 78 15.59 7.75 4.98
N LEU A 79 14.72 7.60 3.98
CA LEU A 79 14.79 6.49 3.04
C LEU A 79 15.76 6.83 1.90
N TYR A 80 16.66 5.90 1.59
CA TYR A 80 17.58 6.03 0.46
C TYR A 80 16.94 5.44 -0.79
N MET A 81 17.12 6.08 -1.94
CA MET A 81 16.64 5.61 -3.25
C MET A 81 17.09 4.16 -3.55
N ARG A 82 18.30 3.78 -3.11
CA ARG A 82 18.82 2.41 -3.23
C ARG A 82 18.01 1.40 -2.43
N SER A 83 17.61 1.75 -1.21
CA SER A 83 16.72 0.91 -0.40
C SER A 83 15.35 0.75 -1.08
N CYS A 84 14.83 1.81 -1.71
CA CYS A 84 13.60 1.75 -2.51
C CYS A 84 13.71 0.77 -3.69
N LEU A 85 14.82 0.77 -4.42
CA LEU A 85 15.04 -0.18 -5.52
C LEU A 85 15.13 -1.63 -5.02
N ASN A 86 15.81 -1.87 -3.90
CA ASN A 86 15.91 -3.21 -3.31
C ASN A 86 14.54 -3.73 -2.84
N ALA A 87 13.63 -2.83 -2.47
CA ALA A 87 12.29 -3.18 -2.03
C ALA A 87 11.34 -3.60 -3.16
N ILE A 88 11.67 -3.31 -4.42
CA ILE A 88 10.89 -3.74 -5.59
C ILE A 88 11.00 -5.25 -5.81
N MET A 89 12.20 -5.82 -5.61
CA MET A 89 12.47 -7.25 -5.79
C MET A 89 11.52 -8.15 -4.98
N PRO A 90 11.37 -7.98 -3.66
CA PRO A 90 10.45 -8.81 -2.89
C PRO A 90 8.97 -8.47 -3.20
N LEU A 91 8.63 -7.23 -3.59
CA LEU A 91 7.26 -6.89 -4.01
C LEU A 91 6.84 -7.62 -5.30
N GLN A 92 7.76 -7.86 -6.22
CA GLN A 92 7.50 -8.66 -7.43
C GLN A 92 7.27 -10.14 -7.07
N ASN A 93 8.02 -10.66 -6.10
CA ASN A 93 7.93 -12.06 -5.69
C ASN A 93 6.72 -12.38 -4.79
N VAL A 94 6.12 -11.38 -4.12
CA VAL A 94 4.89 -11.55 -3.33
C VAL A 94 3.71 -12.05 -4.19
N GLY A 95 3.73 -11.82 -5.51
CA GLY A 95 2.71 -12.35 -6.42
C GLY A 95 2.84 -13.84 -6.75
N VAL A 96 4.01 -14.45 -6.51
CA VAL A 96 4.32 -15.85 -6.86
C VAL A 96 4.00 -16.82 -5.72
N GLU A 97 3.86 -16.31 -4.48
CA GLU A 97 3.62 -17.13 -3.28
C GLU A 97 2.15 -17.54 -3.08
N TYR A 98 1.27 -17.20 -4.05
CA TYR A 98 -0.16 -17.52 -4.04
C TYR A 98 -0.59 -18.43 -5.22
N ASP A 99 0.25 -19.38 -5.61
CA ASP A 99 -0.19 -20.52 -6.42
C ASP A 99 -0.78 -21.59 -5.49
N TYR A 100 -2.11 -21.78 -5.56
CA TYR A 100 -2.84 -22.93 -4.98
C TYR A 100 -2.94 -24.06 -6.01
#